data_AF-A0A2I0NBL1-F1
#
_entry.id   AF-A0A2I0NBL1-F1
#
_cell.length_a   1.000
_cell.length_b   1.000
_cell.length_c   1.000
_cell.angle_alpha   90.00
_cell.angle_beta   90.00
_cell.angle_gamma   90.00
#
_symmetry.space_group_name_H-M   'P 1'
#
loop_
_entity.id
_entity.type
_entity.pdbx_description
1 polymer ?
#
loop_
_entity_poly.entity_id
_entity_poly.type
_entity_poly.pdbx_seq_one_letter_code
_entity_poly.pdbx_strand_id
1 'polypeptide(L)'
;LPVDYSDDVFEALEHQDKLQSLYTGGTVLHLFIGEKIEDAEQVKYLVKKVFDNYQLPYISISPTFSICPVHGYIAGEHHECPYMDENGAPTPEALEKDNKLIFFTPGVK
;
A
#
# COMPACT_ATOMS: atom_id res chain seq x y z
N LEU A 1 0.99 -13.28 11.13
CA LEU A 1 2.43 -13.03 10.87
C LEU A 1 2.76 -11.65 11.44
N PRO A 2 3.87 -11.46 12.18
CA PRO A 2 4.35 -10.11 12.48
C PRO A 2 4.51 -9.30 11.18
N VAL A 3 4.31 -7.98 11.26
CA VAL A 3 4.41 -7.09 10.08
C VAL A 3 5.82 -7.10 9.49
N ASP A 4 6.86 -7.16 10.34
CA ASP A 4 8.27 -7.13 9.93
C ASP A 4 8.86 -8.53 9.67
N TYR A 5 8.02 -9.54 9.42
CA TYR A 5 8.50 -10.92 9.27
C TYR A 5 9.20 -11.15 7.92
N SER A 6 8.60 -10.67 6.82
CA SER A 6 9.17 -10.76 5.48
C SER A 6 8.60 -9.64 4.61
N ASP A 7 9.47 -9.07 3.78
CA ASP A 7 9.10 -8.09 2.75
C ASP A 7 8.58 -8.79 1.47
N ASP A 8 8.71 -10.13 1.38
CA ASP A 8 8.17 -10.91 0.27
C ASP A 8 6.71 -11.31 0.52
N VAL A 9 5.83 -10.66 -0.25
CA VAL A 9 4.39 -10.91 -0.27
C VAL A 9 4.06 -12.38 -0.54
N PHE A 10 4.81 -13.07 -1.42
CA PHE A 10 4.53 -14.46 -1.77
C PHE A 10 4.93 -15.43 -0.66
N GLU A 11 6.02 -15.15 0.04
CA GLU A 11 6.43 -15.93 1.22
C GLU A 11 5.38 -15.82 2.33
N ALA A 12 4.88 -14.61 2.59
CA ALA A 12 3.80 -14.38 3.55
C ALA A 12 2.51 -15.12 3.16
N LEU A 13 2.16 -15.12 1.87
CA LEU A 13 1.01 -15.86 1.34
C LEU A 13 1.16 -17.37 1.56
N GLU A 14 2.30 -17.94 1.19
CA GLU A 14 2.54 -19.38 1.31
C GLU A 14 2.57 -19.86 2.78
N HIS A 15 3.14 -19.04 3.67
CA HIS A 15 3.11 -19.32 5.10
C HIS A 15 1.68 -19.30 5.67
N GLN A 16 0.84 -18.36 5.22
CA GLN A 16 -0.46 -18.11 5.84
C GLN A 16 -1.61 -18.90 5.20
N ASP A 17 -1.46 -19.36 3.96
CA ASP A 17 -2.50 -20.07 3.19
C ASP A 17 -3.10 -21.24 3.97
N LYS A 18 -2.29 -22.25 4.32
CA LYS A 18 -2.74 -23.45 5.03
C LYS A 18 -3.39 -23.16 6.38
N LEU A 19 -2.90 -22.15 7.09
CA LEU A 19 -3.42 -21.80 8.41
C LEU A 19 -4.76 -21.07 8.28
N GLN A 20 -4.82 -20.03 7.45
CA GLN A 20 -6.02 -19.20 7.33
C GLN A 20 -7.18 -19.95 6.68
N SER A 21 -6.93 -20.91 5.80
CA SER A 21 -7.98 -21.77 5.23
C SER A 21 -8.65 -22.69 6.26
N LEU A 22 -8.03 -22.94 7.42
CA LEU A 22 -8.64 -23.75 8.49
C LEU A 22 -9.64 -22.96 9.35
N TYR A 23 -9.61 -21.63 9.29
CA TYR A 23 -10.43 -20.76 10.13
C TYR A 23 -11.52 -20.07 9.31
N THR A 24 -12.75 -20.57 9.42
CA THR A 24 -13.93 -20.01 8.75
C THR A 24 -14.57 -18.82 9.49
N GLY A 25 -14.03 -18.46 10.67
CA GLY A 25 -14.55 -17.39 11.54
C GLY A 25 -14.21 -15.97 11.10
N GLY A 26 -13.61 -15.78 9.92
CA GLY A 26 -13.15 -14.49 9.42
C GLY A 26 -11.68 -14.26 9.73
N THR A 27 -10.82 -14.71 8.82
CA THR A 27 -9.39 -14.39 8.81
C THR A 27 -9.10 -13.40 7.69
N VAL A 28 -8.16 -12.50 7.94
CA VAL A 28 -7.69 -11.52 6.97
C VAL A 28 -6.18 -11.58 6.94
N LEU A 29 -5.62 -11.70 5.74
CA LEU A 29 -4.20 -11.50 5.52
C LEU A 29 -3.95 -10.07 5.03
N HIS A 30 -3.08 -9.35 5.74
CA HIS A 30 -2.62 -8.02 5.35
C HIS A 30 -1.31 -8.13 4.57
N LEU A 31 -1.33 -7.68 3.32
CA LEU A 31 -0.18 -7.60 2.44
C LEU A 31 0.26 -6.14 2.38
N PHE A 32 1.40 -5.85 2.97
CA PHE A 32 2.03 -4.53 2.89
C PHE A 32 2.94 -4.50 1.66
N ILE A 33 2.73 -3.53 0.79
CA ILE A 33 3.54 -3.35 -0.43
C ILE A 33 4.31 -2.03 -0.33
N GLY A 34 5.59 -2.07 -0.70
CA GLY A 34 6.51 -0.94 -0.47
C GLY A 34 6.13 0.34 -1.20
N GLU A 35 5.67 0.27 -2.44
CA GLU A 35 5.27 1.46 -3.21
C GLU A 35 3.83 1.38 -3.71
N LYS A 36 3.27 2.56 -3.97
CA LYS A 36 1.94 2.69 -4.55
C LYS A 36 1.95 2.08 -5.96
N ILE A 37 1.07 1.12 -6.21
CA ILE A 37 0.84 0.60 -7.56
C ILE A 37 0.04 1.65 -8.33
N GLU A 38 0.67 2.28 -9.33
CA GLU A 38 0.03 3.30 -10.18
C GLU A 38 -0.94 2.71 -11.21
N ASP A 39 -0.66 1.48 -11.67
CA ASP A 39 -1.45 0.79 -12.70
C ASP A 39 -2.44 -0.22 -12.09
N ALA A 40 -3.72 0.03 -12.31
CA ALA A 40 -4.81 -0.84 -11.86
C ALA A 40 -4.74 -2.26 -12.47
N GLU A 41 -4.20 -2.42 -13.67
CA GLU A 41 -4.03 -3.76 -14.27
C GLU A 41 -2.98 -4.59 -13.52
N GLN A 42 -1.94 -3.96 -12.95
CA GLN A 42 -0.96 -4.66 -12.10
C GLN A 42 -1.62 -5.19 -10.82
N VAL A 43 -2.44 -4.38 -10.15
CA VAL A 43 -3.18 -4.81 -8.95
C VAL A 43 -4.11 -5.98 -9.30
N LYS A 44 -4.83 -5.89 -10.41
CA LYS A 44 -5.72 -6.94 -10.88
C LYS A 44 -4.98 -8.24 -11.20
N TYR A 45 -3.81 -8.15 -11.84
CA TYR A 45 -2.96 -9.31 -12.11
C TYR A 45 -2.47 -9.95 -10.81
N LEU A 46 -2.03 -9.14 -9.83
CA LEU A 46 -1.63 -9.61 -8.51
C LEU A 46 -2.78 -10.33 -7.80
N VAL A 47 -3.95 -9.70 -7.70
CA VAL A 47 -5.15 -10.29 -7.09
C VAL A 47 -5.50 -11.61 -7.76
N LYS A 48 -5.53 -11.64 -9.10
CA LYS A 48 -5.80 -12.88 -9.84
C LYS A 48 -4.77 -13.96 -9.52
N LYS A 49 -3.48 -13.63 -9.54
CA LYS A 49 -2.40 -14.58 -9.22
C LYS A 49 -2.52 -15.12 -7.80
N VAL A 50 -2.93 -14.30 -6.82
CA VAL A 50 -3.13 -14.76 -5.44
C VAL A 50 -4.28 -15.77 -5.37
N PHE A 51 -5.46 -15.43 -5.90
CA PHE A 51 -6.62 -16.31 -5.81
C PHE A 51 -6.56 -17.53 -6.74
N ASP A 52 -5.74 -17.50 -7.79
CA ASP A 52 -5.49 -18.67 -8.66
C ASP A 52 -4.55 -19.70 -7.98
N ASN A 53 -3.67 -19.27 -7.06
CA ASN A 53 -2.64 -20.14 -6.46
C ASN A 53 -2.89 -20.46 -4.97
N TYR A 54 -3.67 -19.65 -4.25
CA TYR A 54 -3.89 -19.77 -2.80
C TYR A 54 -5.40 -19.87 -2.48
N GLN A 55 -5.74 -20.49 -1.35
CA GLN A 55 -7.10 -20.73 -0.85
C GLN A 55 -7.47 -19.74 0.28
N LEU A 56 -6.87 -18.57 0.28
CA LEU A 56 -7.09 -17.53 1.29
C LEU A 56 -8.51 -16.95 1.17
N PRO A 57 -9.26 -16.82 2.28
CA PRO A 57 -10.64 -16.33 2.23
C PRO A 57 -10.72 -14.82 1.99
N TYR A 58 -9.73 -14.06 2.49
CA TYR A 58 -9.73 -12.61 2.41
C TYR A 58 -8.30 -12.07 2.50
N ILE A 59 -7.97 -11.16 1.57
CA ILE A 59 -6.70 -10.43 1.57
C ILE A 59 -6.97 -8.93 1.55
N SER A 60 -6.05 -8.16 2.14
CA SER A 60 -5.98 -6.72 1.96
C SER A 60 -4.60 -6.35 1.44
N ILE A 61 -4.55 -5.38 0.54
CA ILE A 61 -3.32 -4.87 -0.05
C ILE A 61 -3.21 -3.41 0.39
N SER A 62 -2.16 -3.11 1.14
CA SER A 62 -1.93 -1.78 1.71
C SER A 62 -0.59 -1.25 1.21
N PRO A 63 -0.60 -0.21 0.35
CA PRO A 63 0.62 0.44 -0.07
C PRO A 63 1.19 1.31 1.05
N THR A 64 2.51 1.36 1.13
CA THR A 64 3.21 2.27 2.02
C THR A 64 3.22 3.67 1.42
N PHE A 65 2.89 4.64 2.26
CA PHE A 65 2.94 6.06 1.95
C PHE A 65 3.55 6.82 3.13
N SER A 66 4.25 7.90 2.79
CA SER A 66 4.83 8.84 3.75
C SER A 66 4.03 10.13 3.72
N ILE A 67 3.86 10.78 4.87
CA ILE A 67 3.11 12.04 4.98
C ILE A 67 4.09 13.17 5.25
N CYS A 68 4.20 14.12 4.31
CA CYS A 68 4.93 15.35 4.48
C CYS A 68 3.97 16.50 4.85
N PRO A 69 4.27 17.33 5.87
CA PRO A 69 3.45 18.50 6.20
C PRO A 69 3.31 19.52 5.07
N VAL A 70 4.26 19.54 4.12
CA VAL A 70 4.29 20.49 3.01
C VAL A 70 3.71 19.90 1.72
N HIS A 71 4.12 18.66 1.38
CA HIS A 71 3.78 18.03 0.10
C HIS A 71 2.63 17.00 0.18
N GLY A 72 2.14 16.67 1.37
CA GLY A 72 1.05 15.73 1.56
C GLY A 72 1.48 14.27 1.46
N TYR A 73 0.67 13.44 0.81
CA TYR A 73 0.94 12.01 0.64
C TYR A 73 2.03 11.80 -0.40
N ILE A 74 3.04 11.01 -0.05
CA ILE A 74 4.16 10.63 -0.89
C ILE A 74 4.16 9.11 -1.00
N ALA A 75 4.20 8.57 -2.21
CA ALA A 75 4.28 7.12 -2.42
C ALA A 75 5.63 6.59 -1.90
N GLY A 76 5.61 5.46 -1.19
CA GLY A 76 6.81 4.82 -0.66
C GLY A 76 7.16 5.23 0.78
N GLU A 77 8.18 4.56 1.31
CA GLU A 77 8.76 4.84 2.62
C GLU A 77 9.89 5.87 2.51
N HIS A 78 9.66 7.04 3.08
CA HIS A 78 10.60 8.15 3.08
C HIS A 78 10.70 8.77 4.48
N HIS A 79 11.88 8.67 5.10
CA HIS A 79 12.15 9.31 6.39
C HIS A 79 12.37 10.83 6.26
N GLU A 80 12.85 11.26 5.10
CA GLU A 80 13.05 12.66 4.74
C GLU A 80 12.27 12.97 3.46
N CYS A 81 11.76 14.21 3.33
CA CYS A 81 10.96 14.56 2.17
C CYS A 81 11.84 14.59 0.90
N PRO A 82 11.55 13.78 -0.13
CA PRO A 82 12.33 13.76 -1.37
C PRO A 82 12.14 15.04 -2.22
N TYR A 83 11.18 15.91 -1.85
CA TYR A 83 10.84 17.13 -2.56
C TYR A 83 11.33 18.41 -1.83
N MET A 84 12.40 18.29 -1.06
CA MET A 84 13.11 19.44 -0.47
C MET A 84 14.37 19.74 -1.29
N ASP A 85 14.66 21.02 -1.49
CA ASP A 85 15.92 21.45 -2.11
C ASP A 85 17.09 21.38 -1.10
N GLU A 86 18.31 21.63 -1.58
CA GLU A 86 19.54 21.65 -0.77
C GLU A 86 19.54 22.71 0.35
N ASN A 87 18.59 23.66 0.32
CA ASN A 87 18.42 24.74 1.29
C ASN A 87 17.23 24.51 2.24
N GLY A 88 16.50 23.39 2.12
CA GLY A 88 15.31 23.05 2.90
C GLY A 88 14.02 23.75 2.45
N ALA A 89 14.01 24.37 1.25
CA ALA A 89 12.81 24.93 0.65
C ALA A 89 12.02 23.86 -0.14
N PRO A 90 10.68 23.93 -0.13
CA PRO A 90 9.85 22.94 -0.82
C PRO A 90 9.88 23.13 -2.34
N THR A 91 10.15 22.06 -3.09
CA THR A 91 10.06 22.09 -4.56
C THR A 91 8.59 21.98 -5.01
N PRO A 92 8.19 22.64 -6.12
CA PRO A 92 6.80 22.58 -6.63
C PRO A 92 6.39 21.22 -7.21
N GLU A 93 7.31 20.28 -7.39
CA GLU A 93 7.16 19.11 -8.26
C GLU A 93 6.27 18.01 -7.68
N ALA A 94 5.98 18.03 -6.38
CA ALA A 94 5.15 17.00 -5.73
C ALA A 94 3.64 17.16 -5.96
N LEU A 95 3.17 18.33 -6.45
CA LEU A 95 1.75 18.66 -6.50
C LEU A 95 1.01 18.11 -7.74
N GLU A 96 1.71 17.59 -8.75
CA GLU A 96 1.07 17.21 -10.02
C GLU A 96 0.81 15.71 -10.21
N LYS A 97 1.46 14.80 -9.46
CA LYS A 97 1.38 13.36 -9.76
C LYS A 97 0.22 12.59 -9.12
N ASP A 98 -0.37 13.08 -8.03
CA ASP A 98 -1.40 12.34 -7.28
C ASP A 98 -2.82 12.91 -7.44
N ASN A 99 -3.13 13.44 -8.62
CA ASN A 99 -4.46 13.95 -8.96
C ASN A 99 -5.46 12.83 -9.31
N LYS A 100 -5.63 11.87 -8.39
CA LYS A 100 -6.78 10.94 -8.35
C LYS A 100 -7.35 10.85 -6.92
N LEU A 101 -8.13 11.89 -6.61
CA LEU A 101 -9.35 11.88 -5.77
C LEU A 101 -9.27 11.26 -4.37
N ILE A 102 -9.18 12.13 -3.36
CA ILE A 102 -10.05 12.08 -2.17
C ILE A 102 -10.48 13.51 -1.79
N PHE A 103 -11.41 14.09 -2.56
CA PHE A 103 -12.29 15.13 -2.02
C PHE A 103 -13.34 14.42 -1.15
N PHE A 104 -13.00 14.08 0.10
CA PHE A 104 -13.99 14.26 1.15
C PHE A 104 -13.94 15.75 1.46
N THR A 105 -14.82 16.55 0.86
CA THR A 105 -15.07 17.91 1.33
C THR A 105 -15.65 17.81 2.75
N PRO A 106 -14.93 18.18 3.82
CA PRO A 106 -15.56 18.43 5.09
C PRO A 106 -16.06 19.88 5.02
N GLY A 107 -17.38 20.03 4.82
CA GLY A 107 -18.14 21.27 5.06
C GLY A 107 -17.48 22.61 4.69
N VAL A 108 -17.93 23.21 3.59
CA VAL A 108 -17.87 24.67 3.46
C VAL A 108 -19.29 25.22 3.63
N LYS A 109 -19.45 25.88 4.79
CA LYS A 109 -20.60 26.58 5.39
C LYS A 109 -21.56 25.75 6.22
#